data_AF-A0A075WD92-F1
#
_entry.id   AF-A0A075WD92-F1
#
_cell.length_a   1.000
_cell.length_b   1.000
_cell.length_c   1.000
_cell.angle_alpha   90.00
_cell.angle_beta   90.00
_cell.angle_gamma   90.00
#
_symmetry.space_group_name_H-M   'P 1'
#
loop_
_entity.id
_entity.type
_entity.pdbx_description
1 polymer ?
#
loop_
_entity_poly.entity_id
_entity_poly.type
_entity_poly.pdbx_seq_one_letter_code
_entity_poly.pdbx_strand_id
1 'polypeptide(L)'
;MKRTLEVHLNNGSKRYQDDFCEKNFLEELIPAFDDPDVKLAYCQSLIVDESDRVIGNYLETDYLKSLSPTKWKAPYCNPANKEIEDGLGVKNTILNISSVLFRKFDYSDEFIKTLTSMKFAGDWYLILNCIKDGKVYYSPKPLNYHRRHSRSVIGKLLNGKDEGMIRKFFEEYQIVVDFVLRNYRPSPQLRRNVYEYVCELWEQITGRQREELKEYFRI
;
A
#
# COMPACT_ATOMS: atom_id res chain seq x y z
N MET A 1 38.11 -3.78 23.41
CA MET A 1 38.64 -2.78 22.46
C MET A 1 37.70 -2.73 21.27
N LYS A 2 36.88 -1.68 21.17
CA LYS A 2 35.81 -1.52 20.17
C LYS A 2 36.42 -1.35 18.78
N ARG A 3 36.01 -2.17 17.80
CA ARG A 3 36.22 -1.87 16.38
C ARG A 3 35.00 -1.10 15.89
N THR A 4 35.18 0.21 15.76
CA THR A 4 34.27 1.12 15.07
C THR A 4 34.28 0.75 13.58
N LEU A 5 33.14 0.31 13.05
CA LEU A 5 32.91 0.24 11.61
C LEU A 5 32.58 1.65 11.14
N GLU A 6 33.59 2.37 10.65
CA GLU A 6 33.41 3.60 9.90
C GLU A 6 32.86 3.23 8.52
N VAL A 7 31.56 3.49 8.31
CA VAL A 7 30.97 3.48 6.97
C VAL A 7 31.48 4.73 6.26
N HIS A 8 32.43 4.54 5.35
CA HIS A 8 32.87 5.57 4.41
C HIS A 8 31.66 6.06 3.58
N LEU A 9 31.16 7.25 3.90
CA LEU A 9 30.26 8.00 3.03
C LEU A 9 31.11 8.57 1.90
N ASN A 10 31.09 7.88 0.76
CA ASN A 10 31.77 8.32 -0.45
C ASN A 10 31.09 9.60 -0.97
N ASN A 11 31.85 10.69 -0.98
CA ASN A 11 31.49 11.97 -1.61
C ASN A 11 31.34 11.77 -3.13
N GLY A 12 30.27 12.30 -3.72
CA GLY A 12 30.28 12.66 -5.15
C GLY A 12 29.53 11.77 -6.15
N SER A 13 28.53 10.99 -5.73
CA SER A 13 27.55 10.41 -6.68
C SER A 13 26.13 10.76 -6.25
N LYS A 14 25.37 11.45 -7.11
CA LYS A 14 23.92 11.61 -6.99
C LYS A 14 23.30 10.23 -6.71
N ARG A 15 22.88 9.96 -5.46
CA ARG A 15 22.21 8.72 -5.11
C ARG A 15 20.80 8.76 -5.72
N TYR A 16 20.60 7.98 -6.77
CA TYR A 16 19.29 7.52 -7.23
C TYR A 16 18.69 6.57 -6.16
N GLN A 17 18.32 7.10 -5.01
CA GLN A 17 17.41 6.37 -4.12
C GLN A 17 16.07 7.12 -4.16
N ASP A 18 15.07 6.42 -4.68
CA ASP A 18 13.70 6.93 -4.75
C ASP A 18 13.24 7.24 -3.33
N ASP A 19 13.35 6.29 -2.39
CA ASP A 19 12.93 6.48 -0.99
C ASP A 19 14.09 6.38 0.02
N PHE A 20 13.85 6.85 1.25
CA PHE A 20 14.78 6.66 2.38
C PHE A 20 14.03 6.52 3.70
N CYS A 21 14.73 6.09 4.75
CA CYS A 21 14.16 5.90 6.09
C CYS A 21 15.05 6.48 7.19
N GLU A 22 14.46 6.69 8.36
CA GLU A 22 15.18 7.03 9.58
C GLU A 22 16.11 5.91 10.05
N LYS A 23 17.20 6.29 10.74
CA LYS A 23 18.20 5.32 11.21
C LYS A 23 17.64 4.26 12.17
N ASN A 24 16.58 4.60 12.90
CA ASN A 24 15.90 3.71 13.85
C ASN A 24 14.69 2.98 13.25
N PHE A 25 14.49 3.00 11.92
CA PHE A 25 13.38 2.30 11.26
C PHE A 25 13.32 0.80 11.61
N LEU A 26 14.45 0.09 11.52
CA LEU A 26 14.52 -1.32 11.87
C LEU A 26 14.36 -1.56 13.37
N GLU A 27 14.97 -0.69 14.20
CA GLU A 27 14.86 -0.76 15.66
C GLU A 27 13.39 -0.62 16.12
N GLU A 28 12.60 0.20 15.44
CA GLU A 28 11.18 0.38 15.73
C GLU A 28 10.32 -0.82 15.30
N LEU A 29 10.55 -1.38 14.11
CA LEU A 29 9.64 -2.36 13.51
C LEU A 29 9.99 -3.81 13.81
N ILE A 30 11.27 -4.15 14.01
CA ILE A 30 11.70 -5.53 14.32
C ILE A 30 11.01 -6.10 15.57
N PRO A 31 10.87 -5.36 16.69
CA PRO A 31 10.23 -5.90 17.90
C PRO A 31 8.79 -6.36 17.71
N ALA A 32 8.06 -5.84 16.72
CA ALA A 32 6.71 -6.32 16.41
C ALA A 32 6.68 -7.81 16.02
N PHE A 33 7.80 -8.33 15.52
CA PHE A 33 7.98 -9.73 15.17
C PHE A 33 8.40 -10.62 16.36
N ASP A 34 8.39 -10.12 17.60
CA ASP A 34 8.41 -11.00 18.77
C ASP A 34 7.08 -11.77 18.88
N ASP A 35 5.99 -11.24 18.32
CA ASP A 35 4.73 -11.98 18.11
C ASP A 35 4.85 -12.83 16.81
N PRO A 36 4.81 -14.18 16.88
CA PRO A 36 4.93 -15.05 15.71
C PRO A 36 3.78 -14.92 14.71
N ASP A 37 2.63 -14.37 15.14
CA ASP A 37 1.48 -14.14 14.28
C ASP A 37 1.65 -12.88 13.43
N VAL A 38 2.49 -11.91 13.83
CA VAL A 38 2.76 -10.71 13.04
C VAL A 38 3.50 -11.11 11.78
N LYS A 39 2.86 -10.92 10.61
CA LYS A 39 3.45 -11.21 9.30
C LYS A 39 4.00 -9.96 8.64
N LEU A 40 3.46 -8.80 8.99
CA LEU A 40 3.82 -7.52 8.41
C LEU A 40 3.82 -6.44 9.48
N ALA A 41 4.85 -5.61 9.49
CA ALA A 41 4.97 -4.43 10.33
C ALA A 41 5.29 -3.22 9.42
N TYR A 42 4.63 -2.09 9.62
CA TYR A 42 4.89 -0.90 8.82
C TYR A 42 4.80 0.38 9.64
N CYS A 43 5.42 1.45 9.14
CA CYS A 43 5.38 2.76 9.78
C CYS A 43 4.70 3.82 8.91
N GLN A 44 4.45 4.99 9.50
CA GLN A 44 4.00 6.15 8.73
C GLN A 44 5.06 6.58 7.71
N SER A 45 4.58 7.02 6.54
CA SER A 45 5.41 7.61 5.48
C SER A 45 5.13 9.11 5.33
N LEU A 46 6.18 9.90 5.17
CA LEU A 46 6.11 11.29 4.73
C LEU A 46 6.37 11.38 3.22
N ILE A 47 5.85 12.42 2.58
CA ILE A 47 6.05 12.68 1.16
C ILE A 47 7.19 13.69 1.03
N VAL A 48 8.20 13.36 0.23
CA VAL A 48 9.34 14.25 -0.05
C VAL A 48 9.44 14.62 -1.52
N ASP A 49 9.98 15.81 -1.78
CA ASP A 49 10.33 16.27 -3.13
C ASP A 49 11.72 15.76 -3.58
N GLU A 50 12.20 16.20 -4.75
CA GLU A 50 13.50 15.81 -5.31
C GLU A 50 14.71 16.35 -4.52
N SER A 51 14.49 17.27 -3.57
CA SER A 51 15.49 17.87 -2.70
C SER A 51 15.41 17.36 -1.26
N ASP A 52 14.74 16.22 -1.04
CA ASP A 52 14.51 15.58 0.28
C ASP A 52 13.69 16.45 1.25
N ARG A 53 12.99 17.47 0.76
CA ARG A 53 12.14 18.30 1.62
C ARG A 53 10.79 17.61 1.81
N VAL A 54 10.32 17.57 3.05
CA VAL A 54 8.97 17.09 3.36
C VAL A 54 7.96 18.07 2.79
N ILE A 55 7.12 17.59 1.88
CA ILE A 55 6.08 18.34 1.18
C ILE A 55 4.68 17.83 1.49
N GLY A 56 4.55 16.75 2.28
CA GLY A 56 3.25 16.24 2.67
C GLY A 56 3.30 15.05 3.61
N ASN A 57 2.11 14.70 4.08
CA ASN A 57 1.87 13.60 5.00
C ASN A 57 0.65 12.82 4.52
N TYR A 58 0.80 11.52 4.29
CA TYR A 58 -0.31 10.69 3.81
C TYR A 58 -1.51 10.68 4.74
N LEU A 59 -1.30 10.78 6.05
CA LEU A 59 -2.39 10.80 7.05
C LEU A 59 -3.27 12.06 6.93
N GLU A 60 -2.76 13.11 6.28
CA GLU A 60 -3.49 14.36 6.05
C GLU A 60 -4.32 14.34 4.77
N THR A 61 -4.12 13.34 3.90
CA THR A 61 -4.83 13.21 2.63
C THR A 61 -6.25 12.67 2.80
N ASP A 62 -7.15 13.09 1.92
CA ASP A 62 -8.53 12.58 1.87
C ASP A 62 -8.57 11.07 1.56
N TYR A 63 -7.52 10.53 0.92
CA TYR A 63 -7.42 9.11 0.62
C TYR A 63 -7.50 8.23 1.87
N LEU A 64 -6.74 8.55 2.92
CA LEU A 64 -6.78 7.83 4.20
C LEU A 64 -7.89 8.36 5.12
N LYS A 65 -8.12 9.68 5.17
CA LYS A 65 -9.17 10.26 6.03
C LYS A 65 -10.58 9.77 5.70
N SER A 66 -10.86 9.51 4.43
CA SER A 66 -12.15 8.94 3.99
C SER A 66 -12.40 7.51 4.50
N LEU A 67 -11.35 6.77 4.88
CA LEU A 67 -11.49 5.45 5.51
C LEU A 67 -11.61 5.58 7.03
N SER A 68 -10.72 6.33 7.65
CA SER A 68 -10.75 6.57 9.09
C SER A 68 -9.95 7.81 9.48
N PRO A 69 -10.54 8.74 10.25
CA PRO A 69 -9.81 9.89 10.80
C PRO A 69 -8.99 9.53 12.05
N THR A 70 -9.04 8.30 12.55
CA THR A 70 -8.46 7.91 13.84
C THR A 70 -7.58 6.67 13.80
N LYS A 71 -7.74 5.76 12.83
CA LYS A 71 -7.00 4.47 12.76
C LYS A 71 -5.49 4.62 12.94
N TRP A 72 -4.89 5.60 12.26
CA TRP A 72 -3.43 5.78 12.23
C TRP A 72 -2.88 6.77 13.26
N LYS A 73 -3.68 7.18 14.26
CA LYS A 73 -3.24 8.11 15.33
C LYS A 73 -2.46 7.44 16.46
N ALA A 74 -2.50 6.12 16.55
CA ALA A 74 -1.86 5.33 17.61
C ALA A 74 -1.30 4.03 17.01
N PRO A 75 -0.30 3.40 17.65
CA PRO A 75 0.17 2.09 17.22
C PRO A 75 -0.94 1.05 17.40
N TYR A 76 -0.92 0.03 16.55
CA TYR A 76 -1.85 -1.10 16.67
C TYR A 76 -1.23 -2.40 16.17
N CYS A 77 -1.78 -3.51 16.65
CA CYS A 77 -1.54 -4.85 16.12
C CYS A 77 -2.89 -5.52 15.87
N ASN A 78 -3.27 -5.70 14.61
CA ASN A 78 -4.58 -6.20 14.22
C ASN A 78 -4.46 -7.56 13.54
N PRO A 79 -5.39 -8.51 13.79
CA PRO A 79 -5.57 -9.65 12.90
C PRO A 79 -5.81 -9.17 11.46
N ALA A 80 -5.29 -9.90 10.47
CA ALA A 80 -5.37 -9.51 9.08
C ALA A 80 -6.82 -9.26 8.61
N ASN A 81 -7.78 -10.10 9.02
CA ASN A 81 -9.20 -9.87 8.72
C ASN A 81 -9.69 -8.51 9.23
N LYS A 82 -9.25 -8.06 10.41
CA LYS A 82 -9.59 -6.72 10.92
C LYS A 82 -8.92 -5.63 10.09
N GLU A 83 -7.68 -5.82 9.67
CA GLU A 83 -6.99 -4.84 8.82
C GLU A 83 -7.68 -4.68 7.44
N ILE A 84 -8.19 -5.79 6.88
CA ILE A 84 -9.03 -5.80 5.68
C ILE A 84 -10.32 -5.00 5.89
N GLU A 85 -11.07 -5.31 6.95
CA GLU A 85 -12.32 -4.60 7.28
C GLU A 85 -12.11 -3.10 7.52
N ASP A 86 -11.01 -2.74 8.20
CA ASP A 86 -10.70 -1.37 8.58
C ASP A 86 -10.21 -0.51 7.39
N GLY A 87 -10.04 -1.08 6.20
CA GLY A 87 -9.82 -0.32 4.97
C GLY A 87 -8.90 -0.96 3.94
N LEU A 88 -8.00 -1.89 4.33
CA LEU A 88 -7.05 -2.50 3.39
C LEU A 88 -7.75 -3.37 2.34
N GLY A 89 -8.99 -3.82 2.59
CA GLY A 89 -9.81 -4.50 1.60
C GLY A 89 -10.46 -3.57 0.57
N VAL A 90 -10.51 -2.26 0.83
CA VAL A 90 -11.11 -1.24 -0.04
C VAL A 90 -10.04 -0.41 -0.76
N LYS A 91 -8.96 -0.07 -0.09
CA LYS A 91 -7.89 0.76 -0.64
C LYS A 91 -6.56 0.18 -0.20
N ASN A 92 -5.50 0.37 -0.99
CA ASN A 92 -4.17 0.11 -0.47
C ASN A 92 -3.82 1.18 0.57
N THR A 93 -3.95 0.87 1.85
CA THR A 93 -3.69 1.81 2.96
C THR A 93 -2.20 1.94 3.30
N ILE A 94 -1.36 1.04 2.78
CA ILE A 94 0.10 1.09 2.92
C ILE A 94 0.67 1.68 1.63
N LEU A 95 0.73 3.01 1.59
CA LEU A 95 0.95 3.78 0.37
C LEU A 95 2.39 3.81 -0.14
N ASN A 96 3.33 3.26 0.63
CA ASN A 96 4.70 3.01 0.20
C ASN A 96 5.19 1.68 0.76
N ILE A 97 5.56 0.75 -0.13
CA ILE A 97 6.07 -0.56 0.27
C ILE A 97 7.42 -0.49 0.99
N SER A 98 8.23 0.55 0.77
CA SER A 98 9.48 0.73 1.51
C SER A 98 9.29 1.05 3.00
N SER A 99 8.07 1.37 3.43
CA SER A 99 7.72 1.53 4.86
C SER A 99 7.51 0.20 5.60
N VAL A 100 7.64 -0.94 4.91
CA VAL A 100 7.20 -2.25 5.39
C VAL A 100 8.37 -3.17 5.69
N LEU A 101 8.29 -3.88 6.81
CA LEU A 101 8.98 -5.14 7.05
C LEU A 101 7.96 -6.27 7.03
N PHE A 102 8.35 -7.44 6.53
CA PHE A 102 7.49 -8.61 6.56
C PHE A 102 8.26 -9.91 6.74
N ARG A 103 7.59 -10.91 7.30
CA ARG A 103 8.15 -12.26 7.42
C ARG A 103 8.17 -12.91 6.05
N LYS A 104 9.27 -13.60 5.75
CA LYS A 104 9.34 -14.47 4.57
C LYS A 104 8.17 -15.47 4.58
N PHE A 105 7.54 -15.63 3.42
CA PHE A 105 6.48 -16.60 3.19
C PHE A 105 6.72 -17.32 1.86
N ASP A 106 6.00 -18.41 1.63
CA ASP A 106 6.16 -19.21 0.42
C ASP A 106 5.46 -18.55 -0.77
N TYR A 107 6.19 -18.47 -1.88
CA TYR A 107 5.70 -17.91 -3.13
C TYR A 107 5.33 -19.04 -4.08
N SER A 108 4.05 -19.16 -4.42
CA SER A 108 3.64 -20.06 -5.51
C SER A 108 3.99 -19.46 -6.87
N ASP A 109 4.20 -20.30 -7.88
CA ASP A 109 4.45 -19.84 -9.26
C ASP A 109 3.30 -18.94 -9.77
N GLU A 110 2.05 -19.28 -9.42
CA GLU A 110 0.88 -18.48 -9.80
C GLU A 110 0.86 -17.10 -9.12
N PHE A 111 1.27 -17.03 -7.85
CA PHE A 111 1.43 -15.75 -7.15
C PHE A 111 2.48 -14.88 -7.85
N ILE A 112 3.66 -15.43 -8.15
CA ILE A 112 4.75 -14.69 -8.80
C ILE A 112 4.34 -14.23 -10.21
N LYS A 113 3.71 -15.11 -10.99
CA LYS A 113 3.19 -14.79 -12.32
C LYS A 113 2.17 -13.66 -12.27
N THR A 114 1.21 -13.73 -11.33
CA THR A 114 0.20 -12.69 -11.15
C THR A 114 0.88 -11.38 -10.76
N LEU A 115 1.68 -11.37 -9.69
CA LEU A 115 2.36 -10.19 -9.16
C LEU A 115 3.21 -9.48 -10.22
N THR A 116 4.02 -10.24 -10.98
CA THR A 116 4.92 -9.68 -12.01
C THR A 116 4.19 -9.15 -13.25
N SER A 117 2.91 -9.51 -13.43
CA SER A 117 2.07 -8.98 -14.51
C SER A 117 1.34 -7.68 -14.15
N MET A 118 1.39 -7.26 -12.88
CA MET A 118 0.69 -6.09 -12.34
C MET A 118 1.52 -4.81 -12.52
N LYS A 119 0.83 -3.72 -12.84
CA LYS A 119 1.39 -2.38 -13.09
C LYS A 119 0.92 -1.35 -12.06
N PHE A 120 -0.25 -1.56 -11.45
CA PHE A 120 -0.92 -0.60 -10.57
C PHE A 120 -1.08 -1.10 -9.13
N ALA A 121 -1.40 -2.38 -8.95
CA ALA A 121 -1.77 -2.93 -7.63
C ALA A 121 -0.84 -4.05 -7.13
N GLY A 122 0.38 -4.15 -7.67
CA GLY A 122 1.36 -5.18 -7.28
C GLY A 122 1.69 -5.17 -5.79
N ASP A 123 2.03 -4.01 -5.23
CA ASP A 123 2.32 -3.89 -3.79
C ASP A 123 1.12 -4.29 -2.93
N TRP A 124 -0.10 -3.91 -3.34
CA TRP A 124 -1.31 -4.26 -2.61
C TRP A 124 -1.53 -5.78 -2.62
N TYR A 125 -1.36 -6.42 -3.78
CA TYR A 125 -1.47 -7.87 -3.92
C TYR A 125 -0.40 -8.62 -3.12
N LEU A 126 0.84 -8.12 -3.09
CA LEU A 126 1.92 -8.63 -2.26
C LEU A 126 1.57 -8.57 -0.77
N ILE A 127 1.13 -7.40 -0.30
CA ILE A 127 0.71 -7.18 1.10
C ILE A 127 -0.41 -8.16 1.47
N LEU A 128 -1.44 -8.28 0.64
CA LEU A 128 -2.57 -9.17 0.88
C LEU A 128 -2.17 -10.64 0.93
N ASN A 129 -1.18 -11.08 0.13
CA ASN A 129 -0.67 -12.44 0.24
C ASN A 129 0.17 -12.63 1.52
N CYS A 130 0.96 -11.63 1.87
CA CYS A 130 1.86 -11.68 3.02
C CYS A 130 1.12 -11.81 4.37
N ILE A 131 0.03 -11.06 4.56
CA ILE A 131 -0.64 -10.96 5.86
C ILE A 131 -1.60 -12.12 6.16
N LYS A 132 -1.78 -13.04 5.21
CA LYS A 132 -2.75 -14.14 5.32
C LYS A 132 -2.52 -14.95 6.60
N ASP A 133 -3.62 -15.24 7.29
CA ASP A 133 -3.65 -16.01 8.54
C ASP A 133 -2.74 -15.47 9.65
N GLY A 134 -2.50 -14.15 9.67
CA GLY A 134 -1.65 -13.51 10.69
C GLY A 134 -2.15 -12.15 11.15
N LYS A 135 -1.20 -11.33 11.64
CA LYS A 135 -1.42 -9.98 12.16
C LYS A 135 -0.57 -8.96 11.41
N VAL A 136 -1.06 -7.72 11.45
CA VAL A 136 -0.38 -6.53 10.94
C VAL A 136 -0.12 -5.58 12.08
N TYR A 137 1.13 -5.14 12.21
CA TYR A 137 1.54 -4.09 13.14
C TYR A 137 1.72 -2.75 12.40
N TYR A 138 1.27 -1.67 13.04
CA TYR A 138 1.49 -0.31 12.59
C TYR A 138 2.17 0.52 13.68
N SER A 139 3.22 1.25 13.31
CA SER A 139 3.80 2.33 14.12
C SER A 139 3.43 3.70 13.54
N PRO A 140 2.90 4.64 14.36
CA PRO A 140 2.58 5.99 13.93
C PRO A 140 3.82 6.89 13.79
N LYS A 141 5.03 6.36 13.99
CA LYS A 141 6.24 7.15 13.83
C LYS A 141 6.52 7.39 12.34
N PRO A 142 6.78 8.63 11.90
CA PRO A 142 7.09 8.94 10.51
C PRO A 142 8.54 8.59 10.18
N LEU A 143 8.83 7.29 10.00
CA LEU A 143 10.19 6.78 9.81
C LEU A 143 10.53 6.47 8.35
N ASN A 144 9.57 6.58 7.44
CA ASN A 144 9.76 6.37 6.01
C ASN A 144 9.50 7.65 5.21
N TYR A 145 10.28 7.89 4.17
CA TYR A 145 10.18 9.05 3.29
C TYR A 145 9.99 8.57 1.84
N HIS A 146 8.78 8.77 1.33
CA HIS A 146 8.40 8.41 -0.03
C HIS A 146 8.63 9.60 -0.96
N ARG A 147 9.54 9.48 -1.92
CA ARG A 147 9.72 10.52 -2.93
C ARG A 147 8.66 10.38 -4.00
N ARG A 148 7.85 11.42 -4.16
CA ARG A 148 6.86 11.47 -5.23
C ARG A 148 7.31 12.40 -6.33
N HIS A 149 7.56 11.83 -7.50
CA HIS A 149 7.62 12.62 -8.72
C HIS A 149 6.22 13.10 -9.11
N SER A 150 6.13 14.28 -9.71
CA SER A 150 4.88 14.96 -10.10
C SER A 150 3.95 14.18 -11.04
N ARG A 151 4.37 13.01 -11.54
CA ARG A 151 3.60 12.13 -12.43
C ARG A 151 3.39 10.75 -11.83
N SER A 152 2.57 10.67 -10.78
CA SER A 152 2.15 9.36 -10.27
C SER A 152 1.41 8.55 -11.35
N VAL A 153 1.48 7.22 -11.26
CA VAL A 153 0.86 6.31 -12.24
C VAL A 153 -0.67 6.54 -12.31
N ILE A 154 -1.32 6.79 -11.17
CA ILE A 154 -2.75 7.18 -11.12
C ILE A 154 -2.97 8.60 -11.67
N GLY A 155 -2.04 9.53 -11.42
CA GLY A 155 -2.09 10.85 -12.03
C GLY A 155 -2.04 10.81 -13.56
N LYS A 156 -1.36 9.82 -14.16
CA LYS A 156 -1.40 9.61 -15.62
C LYS A 156 -2.76 9.10 -16.10
N LEU A 157 -3.42 8.23 -15.34
CA LEU A 157 -4.79 7.77 -15.64
C LEU A 157 -5.79 8.93 -15.57
N LEU A 158 -5.73 9.76 -14.54
CA LEU A 158 -6.63 10.91 -14.38
C LEU A 158 -6.45 11.97 -15.47
N ASN A 159 -5.26 12.05 -16.07
CA ASN A 159 -4.95 13.02 -17.12
C ASN A 159 -4.97 12.43 -18.53
N GLY A 160 -5.24 11.12 -18.69
CA GLY A 160 -5.11 10.40 -19.95
C GLY A 160 -6.31 9.49 -20.22
N LYS A 161 -6.85 9.54 -21.45
CA LYS A 161 -7.97 8.68 -21.88
C LYS A 161 -7.48 7.41 -22.58
N ASP A 162 -6.44 6.76 -22.04
CA ASP A 162 -5.95 5.48 -22.57
C ASP A 162 -6.83 4.34 -22.04
N GLU A 163 -7.76 3.89 -22.89
CA GLU A 163 -8.69 2.80 -22.57
C GLU A 163 -7.98 1.49 -22.18
N GLY A 164 -6.80 1.22 -22.75
CA GLY A 164 -6.01 0.04 -22.39
C GLY A 164 -5.47 0.12 -20.97
N MET A 165 -4.99 1.31 -20.56
CA MET A 165 -4.55 1.54 -19.18
C MET A 165 -5.73 1.55 -18.19
N ILE A 166 -6.86 2.14 -18.56
CA ILE A 166 -8.09 2.12 -17.75
C ILE A 166 -8.54 0.66 -17.53
N ARG A 167 -8.63 -0.12 -18.61
CA ARG A 167 -8.99 -1.54 -18.53
C ARG A 167 -8.05 -2.32 -17.62
N LYS A 168 -6.74 -2.20 -17.83
CA LYS A 168 -5.72 -2.87 -17.01
C LYS A 168 -5.82 -2.48 -15.52
N PHE A 169 -6.10 -1.20 -15.23
CA PHE A 169 -6.27 -0.73 -13.85
C PHE A 169 -7.44 -1.44 -13.14
N PHE A 170 -8.62 -1.49 -13.76
CA PHE A 170 -9.79 -2.16 -13.18
C PHE A 170 -9.65 -3.69 -13.17
N GLU A 171 -8.96 -4.29 -14.13
CA GLU A 171 -8.61 -5.72 -14.12
C GLU A 171 -7.71 -6.08 -12.92
N GLU A 172 -6.68 -5.28 -12.64
CA GLU A 172 -5.82 -5.50 -11.47
C GLU A 172 -6.58 -5.27 -10.16
N TYR A 173 -7.47 -4.28 -10.13
CA TYR A 173 -8.34 -4.04 -8.99
C TYR A 173 -9.29 -5.25 -8.77
N GLN A 174 -9.85 -5.82 -9.83
CA GLN A 174 -10.66 -7.05 -9.77
C GLN A 174 -9.87 -8.20 -9.16
N ILE A 175 -8.62 -8.42 -9.58
CA ILE A 175 -7.75 -9.48 -9.03
C ILE A 175 -7.58 -9.32 -7.52
N VAL A 176 -7.32 -8.10 -7.04
CA VAL A 176 -7.17 -7.79 -5.61
C VAL A 176 -8.47 -8.07 -4.86
N VAL A 177 -9.61 -7.57 -5.36
CA VAL A 177 -10.91 -7.76 -4.69
C VAL A 177 -11.27 -9.24 -4.64
N ASP A 178 -11.15 -9.96 -5.75
CA ASP A 178 -11.36 -11.40 -5.81
C ASP A 178 -10.49 -12.14 -4.79
N PHE A 179 -9.22 -11.73 -4.67
CA PHE A 179 -8.31 -12.29 -3.68
C PHE A 179 -8.81 -12.03 -2.25
N VAL A 180 -9.25 -10.81 -1.96
CA VAL A 180 -9.84 -10.44 -0.66
C VAL A 180 -11.07 -11.32 -0.36
N LEU A 181 -12.00 -11.42 -1.31
CA LEU A 181 -13.24 -12.18 -1.13
C LEU A 181 -13.03 -13.68 -0.95
N ARG A 182 -11.99 -14.26 -1.56
CA ARG A 182 -11.67 -15.69 -1.48
C ARG A 182 -10.87 -16.06 -0.24
N ASN A 183 -9.96 -15.18 0.20
CA ASN A 183 -8.97 -15.52 1.23
C ASN A 183 -9.27 -14.91 2.59
N TYR A 184 -10.15 -13.91 2.66
CA TYR A 184 -10.57 -13.29 3.90
C TYR A 184 -12.05 -13.57 4.12
N ARG A 185 -12.55 -13.25 5.33
CA ARG A 185 -13.98 -13.38 5.66
C ARG A 185 -14.66 -12.01 5.67
N PRO A 186 -14.74 -11.32 4.53
CA PRO A 186 -15.20 -9.94 4.50
C PRO A 186 -16.69 -9.85 4.82
N SER A 187 -17.05 -8.80 5.56
CA SER A 187 -18.42 -8.46 5.88
C SER A 187 -19.18 -8.02 4.62
N PRO A 188 -20.53 -8.16 4.61
CA PRO A 188 -21.35 -7.56 3.56
C PRO A 188 -21.15 -6.05 3.43
N GLN A 189 -20.77 -5.36 4.51
CA GLN A 189 -20.47 -3.93 4.49
C GLN A 189 -19.18 -3.64 3.73
N LEU A 190 -18.12 -4.44 3.91
CA LEU A 190 -16.89 -4.28 3.14
C LEU A 190 -17.17 -4.37 1.64
N ARG A 191 -17.96 -5.36 1.20
CA ARG A 191 -18.34 -5.51 -0.22
C ARG A 191 -19.03 -4.26 -0.77
N ARG A 192 -19.95 -3.67 -0.01
CA ARG A 192 -20.58 -2.40 -0.38
C ARG A 192 -19.56 -1.26 -0.47
N ASN A 193 -18.68 -1.14 0.50
CA ASN A 193 -17.65 -0.10 0.52
C ASN A 193 -16.69 -0.22 -0.68
N VAL A 194 -16.31 -1.44 -1.05
CA VAL A 194 -15.51 -1.70 -2.27
C VAL A 194 -16.27 -1.25 -3.50
N TYR A 195 -17.52 -1.68 -3.67
CA TYR A 195 -18.32 -1.34 -4.84
C TYR A 195 -18.48 0.18 -5.01
N GLU A 196 -18.88 0.89 -3.95
CA GLU A 196 -19.06 2.35 -4.02
C GLU A 196 -17.74 3.05 -4.34
N TYR A 197 -16.63 2.64 -3.72
CA TYR A 197 -15.33 3.26 -4.01
C TYR A 197 -14.86 3.00 -5.46
N VAL A 198 -15.11 1.82 -6.02
CA VAL A 198 -14.76 1.53 -7.42
C VAL A 198 -15.66 2.32 -8.38
N CYS A 199 -16.95 2.53 -8.05
CA CYS A 199 -17.82 3.44 -8.80
C CYS A 199 -17.29 4.89 -8.78
N GLU A 200 -16.92 5.41 -7.62
CA GLU A 200 -16.34 6.76 -7.50
C GLU A 200 -15.05 6.89 -8.33
N LEU A 201 -14.16 5.88 -8.26
CA LEU A 201 -12.94 5.84 -9.06
C LEU A 201 -13.23 5.82 -10.56
N TRP A 202 -14.23 5.05 -11.00
CA TRP A 202 -14.65 4.98 -12.39
C TRP A 202 -15.10 6.34 -12.92
N GLU A 203 -16.00 7.00 -12.20
CA GLU A 203 -16.50 8.32 -12.57
C GLU A 203 -15.37 9.35 -12.59
N GLN A 204 -14.46 9.32 -11.61
CA GLN A 204 -13.31 10.24 -11.55
C GLN A 204 -12.30 10.02 -12.68
N ILE A 205 -11.99 8.77 -13.01
CA ILE A 205 -10.98 8.44 -14.04
C ILE A 205 -11.54 8.67 -15.44
N THR A 206 -12.82 8.36 -15.67
CA THR A 206 -13.37 8.28 -17.02
C THR A 206 -14.39 9.38 -17.34
N GLY A 207 -15.02 9.98 -16.34
CA GLY A 207 -16.17 10.87 -16.52
C GLY A 207 -17.43 10.18 -17.06
N ARG A 208 -17.45 8.83 -17.08
CA ARG A 208 -18.57 8.02 -17.57
C ARG A 208 -19.55 7.66 -16.46
N GLN A 209 -20.75 7.23 -16.83
CA GLN A 209 -21.78 6.81 -15.87
C GLN A 209 -21.37 5.51 -15.17
N ARG A 210 -21.73 5.36 -13.88
CA ARG A 210 -21.36 4.18 -13.08
C ARG A 210 -21.87 2.85 -13.65
N GLU A 211 -22.97 2.86 -14.40
CA GLU A 211 -23.56 1.67 -15.01
C GLU A 211 -22.64 1.01 -16.05
N GLU A 212 -21.70 1.78 -16.62
CA GLU A 212 -20.71 1.29 -17.57
C GLU A 212 -19.59 0.47 -16.89
N LEU A 213 -19.40 0.64 -15.57
CA LEU A 213 -18.37 -0.08 -14.79
C LEU A 213 -18.51 -1.61 -14.87
N LYS A 214 -19.74 -2.13 -15.05
CA LYS A 214 -20.03 -3.58 -15.09
C LYS A 214 -19.26 -4.35 -16.18
N GLU A 215 -18.76 -3.64 -17.19
CA GLU A 215 -17.93 -4.21 -18.27
C GLU A 215 -16.44 -4.35 -17.88
N TYR A 216 -16.04 -3.71 -16.78
CA TYR A 216 -14.66 -3.60 -16.31
C TYR A 216 -14.44 -4.21 -14.93
N PHE A 217 -15.48 -4.26 -14.09
CA PHE A 217 -15.41 -4.75 -12.72
C PHE A 217 -16.74 -5.38 -12.27
N ARG A 218 -16.66 -6.42 -11.44
CA ARG A 218 -17.79 -7.20 -10.91
C ARG A 218 -17.50 -7.64 -9.47
N ILE A 219 -18.47 -7.54 -8.57
CA ILE A 219 -18.31 -7.93 -7.15
C ILE A 219 -19.59 -8.54 -6.58
#